data_AF-A0A2M8JUQ5-F1
#
_entry.id   AF-A0A2M8JUQ5-F1
#
_cell.length_a   1.000
_cell.length_b   1.000
_cell.length_c   1.000
_cell.angle_alpha   90.00
_cell.angle_beta   90.00
_cell.angle_gamma   90.00
#
_symmetry.space_group_name_H-M   'P 1'
#
loop_
_entity.id
_entity.type
_entity.pdbx_description
1 polymer ?
#
loop_
_entity_poly.entity_id
_entity_poly.type
_entity_poly.pdbx_seq_one_letter_code
_entity_poly.pdbx_strand_id
1 'polypeptide(L)' 'MRGFFYIHSMIAAQQKKQPIKLLMIAILMMVVLNFPLLSIANKPILIAGIPLLYWYVFIWWGSIVLLAAITVHRKYIS' A
#
# COMPACT_ATOMS: atom_id res chain seq x y z
N MET A 1 -7.92 47.52 -12.45
CA MET A 1 -7.20 46.52 -13.28
C MET A 1 -6.44 45.46 -12.45
N ARG A 2 -6.87 45.10 -11.22
CA ARG A 2 -6.22 44.04 -10.42
C ARG A 2 -7.01 42.72 -10.38
N GLY A 3 -8.33 42.76 -10.63
CA GLY A 3 -9.22 41.58 -10.60
C GLY A 3 -8.91 40.52 -11.67
N PHE A 4 -8.43 40.92 -12.86
CA PHE A 4 -8.08 39.99 -13.93
C PHE A 4 -6.91 39.07 -13.56
N PHE A 5 -5.97 39.57 -12.75
CA PHE A 5 -4.80 38.81 -12.30
C PHE A 5 -5.17 37.73 -11.28
N TYR A 6 -6.18 37.98 -10.43
CA TYR A 6 -6.65 36.99 -9.45
C TYR A 6 -7.27 35.76 -10.11
N ILE A 7 -8.04 35.92 -11.19
CA ILE A 7 -8.73 34.81 -11.87
C ILE A 7 -7.72 33.83 -12.49
N HIS A 8 -6.64 34.35 -13.10
CA HIS A 8 -5.57 33.51 -13.67
C HIS A 8 -4.80 32.73 -12.58
N SER A 9 -4.60 33.33 -11.40
CA SER A 9 -3.92 32.65 -10.28
C SER A 9 -4.74 31.53 -9.64
N MET A 10 -6.08 31.56 -9.71
CA MET A 10 -6.94 30.50 -9.15
C MET A 10 -7.05 29.26 -10.05
N ILE A 11 -6.83 29.42 -11.36
CA ILE A 11 -6.81 28.30 -12.32
C ILE A 11 -5.54 27.43 -12.15
N ALA A 12 -4.44 28.00 -11.66
CA ALA A 12 -3.17 27.30 -11.45
C ALA A 12 -3.08 26.55 -10.09
N ALA A 13 -4.04 26.72 -9.18
CA ALA A 13 -3.90 26.31 -7.77
C ALA A 13 -4.50 24.94 -7.39
N GLN A 14 -4.97 24.12 -8.33
CA GLN A 14 -5.51 22.79 -8.01
C GLN A 14 -4.98 21.67 -8.89
N GLN A 15 -3.74 21.25 -8.62
CA GLN A 15 -3.26 19.91 -8.96
C GLN A 15 -2.83 19.21 -7.68
N LYS A 16 -3.77 18.98 -6.77
CA LYS A 16 -3.55 18.04 -5.66
C LYS A 16 -3.63 16.63 -6.24
N LYS A 17 -2.55 16.20 -6.93
CA LYS A 17 -2.38 14.81 -7.39
C LYS A 17 -2.44 13.91 -6.17
N GLN A 18 -3.61 13.35 -5.91
CA GLN A 18 -3.76 12.32 -4.90
C GLN A 18 -2.90 11.14 -5.35
N PRO A 19 -2.10 10.58 -4.44
CA PRO A 19 -0.93 9.80 -4.80
C PRO A 19 -1.39 8.44 -5.32
N ILE A 20 -1.02 8.12 -6.55
CA ILE A 20 -1.03 6.77 -7.15
C ILE A 20 -0.48 5.69 -6.17
N LYS A 21 0.31 6.11 -5.20
CA LYS A 21 0.82 5.32 -4.07
C LYS A 21 -0.25 4.50 -3.32
N LEU A 22 -1.47 5.02 -3.13
CA LEU A 22 -2.56 4.26 -2.48
C LEU A 22 -3.12 3.18 -3.40
N LEU A 23 -3.25 3.48 -4.70
CA LEU A 23 -3.70 2.53 -5.71
C LEU A 23 -2.69 1.39 -5.89
N MET A 24 -1.38 1.68 -5.82
CA MET A 24 -0.33 0.66 -5.82
C MET A 24 -0.43 -0.27 -4.61
N ILE A 25 -0.69 0.26 -3.41
CA ILE A 25 -0.87 -0.56 -2.19
C ILE A 25 -2.14 -1.43 -2.31
N ALA A 26 -3.22 -0.88 -2.87
CA ALA A 26 -4.47 -1.63 -3.08
C ALA A 26 -4.28 -2.79 -4.07
N ILE A 27 -3.59 -2.55 -5.20
CA ILE A 27 -3.27 -3.60 -6.18
C ILE A 27 -2.32 -4.63 -5.58
N LEU A 28 -1.32 -4.21 -4.80
CA LEU A 28 -0.42 -5.11 -4.10
C LEU A 28 -1.18 -6.00 -3.10
N MET A 29 -2.12 -5.43 -2.34
CA MET A 29 -3.01 -6.19 -1.45
C MET A 29 -3.89 -7.18 -2.22
N MET A 30 -4.47 -6.77 -3.36
CA MET A 30 -5.28 -7.64 -4.22
C MET A 30 -4.50 -8.82 -4.81
N VAL A 31 -3.22 -8.60 -5.15
CA VAL A 31 -2.33 -9.65 -5.65
C VAL A 31 -1.87 -10.57 -4.52
N VAL A 32 -1.54 -10.04 -3.34
CA VAL A 32 -1.13 -10.83 -2.17
C VAL A 32 -2.29 -11.65 -1.59
N LEU A 33 -3.52 -11.13 -1.60
CA LEU A 33 -4.74 -11.84 -1.18
C LEU A 33 -5.37 -12.72 -2.26
N ASN A 34 -4.68 -12.96 -3.38
CA ASN A 34 -5.23 -13.79 -4.42
C ASN A 34 -5.16 -15.29 -4.04
N PHE A 35 -6.30 -15.97 -4.15
CA PHE A 35 -6.50 -17.41 -3.92
C PHE A 35 -5.41 -18.34 -4.52
N PRO A 36 -4.80 -18.08 -5.70
CA PRO A 36 -3.71 -18.92 -6.22
C PRO A 36 -2.44 -18.93 -5.36
N LEU A 37 -2.07 -17.83 -4.71
CA LEU A 37 -0.90 -17.78 -3.82
C LEU A 37 -1.18 -18.55 -2.53
N LEU A 38 -2.39 -18.41 -1.98
CA LEU A 38 -2.86 -19.25 -0.87
C LEU A 38 -2.85 -20.72 -1.26
N SER A 39 -3.24 -21.07 -2.48
CA SER A 39 -3.28 -22.47 -2.96
C SER A 39 -1.88 -23.11 -3.04
N ILE A 40 -0.84 -22.36 -3.42
CA ILE A 40 0.56 -22.85 -3.41
C ILE A 40 1.02 -23.18 -1.99
N ALA A 41 0.59 -22.39 -1.00
CA ALA A 41 0.89 -22.60 0.41
C ALA A 41 -0.11 -23.53 1.13
N ASN A 42 -1.26 -23.83 0.53
CA ASN A 42 -2.29 -24.76 1.02
C ASN A 42 -1.88 -26.22 0.81
N LYS A 43 -0.60 -26.52 1.01
CA LYS A 43 -0.11 -27.88 1.20
C LYS A 43 -0.24 -28.17 2.70
N PRO A 44 -0.60 -29.41 3.10
CA PRO A 44 -0.67 -29.81 4.51
C PRO A 44 0.73 -30.01 5.10
N ILE A 45 1.62 -29.04 4.88
CA ILE A 45 2.98 -29.00 5.41
C ILE A 45 2.91 -28.22 6.70
N LEU A 46 3.26 -28.89 7.79
CA LEU A 46 3.34 -28.31 9.12
C LEU A 46 4.80 -27.94 9.39
N ILE A 47 5.06 -26.68 9.72
CA ILE A 47 6.34 -26.22 10.24
C ILE A 47 6.15 -25.93 11.72
N ALA A 48 6.86 -26.66 12.58
CA ALA A 48 6.75 -26.56 14.04
C ALA A 48 5.31 -26.76 14.57
N GLY A 49 4.52 -27.62 13.91
CA GLY A 49 3.11 -27.88 14.25
C GLY A 49 2.11 -26.85 13.71
N ILE A 50 2.58 -25.81 13.01
CA ILE A 50 1.74 -24.76 12.42
C ILE A 50 1.74 -24.93 10.89
N PRO A 51 0.58 -24.88 10.22
CA PRO A 51 0.53 -24.96 8.75
C PRO A 51 1.36 -23.85 8.09
N LEU A 52 2.10 -24.21 7.04
CA LEU A 52 2.91 -23.29 6.23
C LEU A 52 2.13 -22.05 5.78
N LEU A 53 0.83 -22.20 5.54
CA LEU A 53 -0.10 -21.12 5.19
C LEU A 53 -0.07 -19.97 6.21
N TYR A 54 -0.04 -20.28 7.52
CA TYR A 54 0.00 -19.24 8.57
C TYR A 54 1.32 -18.47 8.53
N TRP A 55 2.44 -19.16 8.36
CA TRP A 55 3.75 -18.52 8.19
C TRP A 55 3.76 -17.57 7.00
N TYR A 56 3.19 -18.01 5.87
CA TYR A 56 3.08 -17.19 4.66
C TYR A 56 2.28 -15.89 4.91
N VAL A 57 1.10 -16.02 5.52
CA VAL A 57 0.25 -14.87 5.85
C VAL A 57 0.95 -13.92 6.83
N PHE A 58 1.63 -14.47 7.85
CA PHE A 58 2.29 -13.68 8.87
C PHE A 58 3.46 -12.86 8.31
N ILE A 59 4.28 -13.46 7.44
CA ILE A 59 5.39 -12.77 6.76
C ILE A 59 4.85 -11.66 5.85
N TRP A 60 3.78 -11.94 5.09
CA TRP A 60 3.19 -10.95 4.20
C TRP A 60 2.58 -9.78 4.96
N TRP A 61 1.82 -10.07 6.00
CA TRP A 61 1.23 -9.05 6.86
C TRP A 61 2.31 -8.20 7.53
N GLY A 62 3.36 -8.83 8.07
CA GLY A 62 4.51 -8.13 8.64
C GLY A 62 5.21 -7.21 7.64
N SER A 63 5.40 -7.68 6.40
CA SER A 63 6.00 -6.86 5.32
C SER A 63 5.15 -5.62 5.00
N ILE A 64 3.82 -5.77 4.95
CA ILE A 64 2.90 -4.64 4.74
C ILE A 64 3.00 -3.63 5.89
N VAL A 65 2.98 -4.11 7.14
CA VAL A 65 3.10 -3.24 8.32
C VAL A 65 4.44 -2.52 8.32
N LEU A 66 5.53 -3.20 7.97
CA LEU A 66 6.86 -2.62 7.88
C LEU A 66 6.94 -1.52 6.82
N LEU A 67 6.42 -1.79 5.61
CA LEU A 67 6.36 -0.82 4.52
C LEU A 67 5.48 0.39 4.87
N ALA A 68 4.36 0.18 5.57
CA ALA A 68 3.50 1.23 6.07
C ALA A 68 4.25 2.09 7.13
N ALA A 69 4.91 1.46 8.09
CA ALA A 69 5.70 2.14 9.12
C ALA A 69 6.81 2.99 8.50
N ILE A 70 7.58 2.45 7.54
CA ILE A 70 8.61 3.20 6.81
C ILE A 70 8.00 4.38 6.05
N THR A 71 6.87 4.17 5.38
CA THR A 71 6.19 5.22 4.60
C THR A 71 5.66 6.36 5.48
N VAL A 72 5.13 6.04 6.65
CA VAL A 72 4.65 7.03 7.64
C VAL A 72 5.83 7.78 8.25
N HIS A 73 6.88 7.06 8.66
CA HIS A 73 8.07 7.68 9.27
C HIS A 73 8.73 8.69 8.33
N ARG A 74 8.81 8.37 7.03
CA ARG A 74 9.37 9.29 6.01
C ARG A 74 8.58 10.59 5.84
N LYS A 75 7.30 10.61 6.22
CA LYS A 75 6.42 11.78 6.07
C LYS A 75 6.40 12.67 7.33
N TYR A 76 6.93 12.20 8.45
CA TYR A 76 6.96 12.92 9.72
C TYR A 76 8.30 13.65 10.00
N ILE A 77 9.34 13.36 9.20
CA ILE A 77 10.71 13.89 9.36
C ILE A 77 11.09 14.93 8.29
N SER A 78 10.18 15.24 7.36
CA SER A 78 10.30 16.34 6.39
C SER A 78 9.29 17.43 6.71
#